data_AF-A0A0F9GGN4-F1
#
_entry.id   AF-A0A0F9GGN4-F1
#
_cell.length_a   1.000
_cell.length_b   1.000
_cell.length_c   1.000
_cell.angle_alpha   90.00
_cell.angle_beta   90.00
_cell.angle_gamma   90.00
#
_symmetry.space_group_name_H-M   'P 1'
#
loop_
_entity.id
_entity.type
_entity.pdbx_description
1 polymer ?
#
loop_
_entity_poly.entity_id
_entity_poly.type
_entity_poly.pdbx_seq_one_letter_code
_entity_poly.pdbx_strand_id
1 'polypeptide(L)'
;MTTRRRAHNSTLAVPTKPIDRHTPLRNRGGTSFKLSPDGKAMWKWLGLLTIGQRLPCDGCGRYQWLSRSHLLAKSRGGRVLNNIALLCEDTITHPGCHPRQEKNTDRYIEQTGVDLYAKARGHTARWRKETGRG
;
A
#
# COMPACT_ATOMS: atom_id res chain seq x y z
N MET A 1 14.76 24.17 -31.64
CA MET A 1 15.32 22.84 -31.35
C MET A 1 15.28 22.62 -29.85
N THR A 2 14.41 21.74 -29.35
CA THR A 2 14.24 21.51 -27.90
C THR A 2 14.43 20.02 -27.64
N THR A 3 15.50 19.69 -26.93
CA THR A 3 15.88 18.33 -26.54
C THR A 3 14.88 17.80 -25.52
N ARG A 4 14.02 16.88 -25.95
CA ARG A 4 13.12 16.14 -25.06
C ARG A 4 13.94 15.14 -24.24
N ARG A 5 14.09 15.39 -22.94
CA ARG A 5 14.41 14.32 -21.97
C ARG A 5 13.25 13.32 -21.99
N ARG A 6 13.51 12.09 -22.44
CA ARG A 6 12.57 10.97 -22.34
C ARG A 6 12.39 10.60 -20.87
N ALA A 7 11.15 10.41 -20.43
CA ALA A 7 10.87 9.62 -19.25
C ALA A 7 11.24 8.16 -19.58
N HIS A 8 12.27 7.65 -18.92
CA HIS A 8 12.64 6.24 -19.01
C HIS A 8 11.54 5.42 -18.31
N ASN A 9 11.03 4.39 -18.99
CA ASN A 9 10.04 3.41 -18.53
C ASN A 9 8.56 3.84 -18.46
N SER A 10 7.95 4.13 -19.59
CA SER A 10 6.50 3.93 -19.74
C SER A 10 6.18 3.42 -21.14
N THR A 11 5.82 2.15 -21.24
CA THR A 11 5.33 1.44 -22.44
C THR A 11 3.95 1.91 -22.91
N LEU A 12 3.57 3.15 -22.65
CA LEU A 12 2.35 3.75 -23.18
C LEU A 12 2.73 4.78 -24.24
N ALA A 13 3.02 4.27 -25.44
CA ALA A 13 2.94 5.09 -26.64
C ALA A 13 1.46 5.38 -26.91
N VAL A 14 0.96 6.50 -26.38
CA VAL A 14 -0.31 7.07 -26.85
C VAL A 14 -0.05 8.50 -27.30
N PRO A 15 -0.42 8.90 -28.52
CA PRO A 15 -0.21 10.27 -29.00
C PRO A 15 -1.15 11.20 -28.22
N THR A 16 -0.59 12.02 -27.34
CA THR A 16 -1.36 13.06 -26.63
C THR A 16 -1.57 14.24 -27.57
N LYS A 17 -2.78 14.38 -28.13
CA LYS A 17 -3.25 15.67 -28.66
C LYS A 17 -3.20 16.71 -27.51
N PRO A 18 -2.91 17.99 -27.79
CA PRO A 18 -2.89 19.02 -26.76
C PRO A 18 -4.30 19.18 -26.18
N ILE A 19 -4.45 18.94 -24.88
CA ILE A 19 -5.71 19.10 -24.18
C ILE A 19 -5.92 20.60 -23.94
N ASP A 20 -7.03 21.12 -24.43
CA ASP A 20 -7.40 22.53 -24.32
C ASP A 20 -7.63 22.90 -22.85
N ARG A 21 -7.13 24.08 -22.43
CA ARG A 21 -7.01 24.47 -21.00
C ARG A 21 -8.34 24.51 -20.23
N HIS A 22 -9.47 24.49 -20.94
CA HIS A 22 -10.81 24.57 -20.36
C HIS A 22 -11.71 23.37 -20.65
N THR A 23 -11.19 22.27 -21.22
CA THR A 23 -11.99 21.04 -21.29
C THR A 23 -12.11 20.45 -19.89
N PRO A 24 -13.33 20.29 -19.33
CA PRO A 24 -13.50 19.55 -18.09
C PRO A 24 -12.98 18.13 -18.35
N LEU A 25 -11.91 17.75 -17.64
CA LEU A 25 -11.37 16.40 -17.68
C LEU A 25 -12.43 15.44 -17.12
N ARG A 26 -13.36 14.99 -17.97
CA ARG A 26 -14.38 13.98 -17.65
C ARG A 26 -13.77 12.64 -17.23
N ASN A 27 -12.46 12.48 -17.44
CA ASN A 27 -11.65 11.36 -17.01
C ASN A 27 -10.41 11.83 -16.22
N ARG A 28 -10.57 12.64 -15.16
CA ARG A 28 -9.52 12.69 -14.13
C ARG A 28 -9.36 11.28 -13.57
N GLY A 29 -8.22 10.66 -13.85
CA GLY A 29 -7.82 9.33 -13.38
C GLY A 29 -7.68 9.25 -11.86
N GLY A 30 -8.79 9.37 -11.14
CA GLY A 30 -8.93 8.92 -9.77
C GLY A 30 -9.67 7.59 -9.81
N THR A 31 -8.94 6.48 -9.72
CA THR A 31 -9.55 5.16 -9.60
C THR A 31 -10.15 5.06 -8.20
N SER A 32 -11.34 5.64 -8.05
CA SER A 32 -12.09 5.80 -6.81
C SER A 32 -12.79 4.49 -6.46
N PHE A 33 -12.03 3.44 -6.19
CA PHE A 33 -12.60 2.30 -5.49
C PHE A 33 -12.93 2.77 -4.07
N LYS A 34 -14.22 2.87 -3.77
CA LYS A 34 -14.70 3.31 -2.46
C LYS A 34 -14.35 2.23 -1.45
N LEU A 35 -13.36 2.50 -0.61
CA LEU A 35 -13.21 1.74 0.63
C LEU A 35 -14.55 1.74 1.36
N SER A 36 -14.93 0.60 1.93
CA SER A 36 -16.04 0.58 2.87
C SER A 36 -15.75 1.60 4.00
N PRO A 37 -16.79 2.13 4.66
CA PRO A 37 -16.60 3.00 5.81
C PRO A 37 -15.58 2.44 6.83
N ASP A 38 -15.66 1.13 7.07
CA ASP A 38 -14.74 0.40 7.94
C ASP A 38 -13.34 0.23 7.35
N GLY A 39 -13.23 -0.01 6.04
CA GLY A 39 -11.92 -0.02 5.39
C GLY A 39 -11.21 1.33 5.49
N LYS A 40 -11.95 2.43 5.34
CA LYS A 40 -11.43 3.79 5.51
C LYS A 40 -11.06 4.07 6.97
N ALA A 41 -11.88 3.62 7.92
CA ALA A 41 -11.63 3.77 9.35
C ALA A 41 -10.40 2.97 9.80
N MET A 42 -10.29 1.70 9.42
CA MET A 42 -9.13 0.86 9.72
C MET A 42 -7.85 1.43 9.09
N TRP A 43 -7.90 1.91 7.85
CA TRP A 43 -6.75 2.53 7.20
C TRP A 43 -6.24 3.76 7.96
N LYS A 44 -7.17 4.62 8.42
CA LYS A 44 -6.85 5.79 9.25
C LYS A 44 -6.28 5.37 10.61
N TRP A 45 -6.91 4.38 11.26
CA TRP A 45 -6.45 3.85 12.55
C TRP A 45 -5.05 3.28 12.46
N LEU A 46 -4.73 2.48 11.43
CA LEU A 46 -3.37 1.97 11.21
C LEU A 46 -2.35 3.10 11.03
N GLY A 47 -2.72 4.18 10.32
CA GLY A 47 -1.84 5.34 10.16
C GLY A 47 -1.54 6.03 11.49
N LEU A 48 -2.56 6.22 12.34
CA LEU A 48 -2.38 6.78 13.68
C LEU A 48 -1.57 5.84 14.58
N LEU A 49 -1.82 4.53 14.48
CA LEU A 49 -1.11 3.51 15.23
C LEU A 49 0.40 3.53 14.93
N THR A 50 0.79 3.57 13.66
CA THR A 50 2.20 3.61 13.25
C THR A 50 2.92 4.91 13.62
N ILE A 51 2.17 6.00 13.85
CA ILE A 51 2.73 7.29 14.31
C ILE A 51 2.85 7.31 15.84
N GLY A 52 1.84 6.80 16.54
CA GLY A 52 1.77 6.85 18.01
C GLY A 52 2.47 5.71 18.72
N GLN A 53 2.82 4.62 18.03
CA GLN A 53 3.46 3.45 18.64
C GLN A 53 4.65 2.99 17.83
N ARG A 54 5.73 2.64 18.53
CA ARG A 54 6.90 1.99 17.95
C ARG A 54 6.61 0.50 17.75
N LEU A 55 6.15 0.14 16.56
CA LEU A 55 5.83 -1.24 16.20
C LEU A 55 6.99 -1.91 15.45
N PRO A 56 7.16 -3.24 15.62
CA PRO A 56 8.08 -4.00 14.78
C PRO A 56 7.47 -4.23 13.39
N CYS A 57 8.32 -4.36 12.38
CA CYS A 57 7.94 -4.79 11.04
C CYS A 57 7.33 -6.20 11.09
N ASP A 58 6.17 -6.38 10.46
CA ASP A 58 5.47 -7.67 10.42
C ASP A 58 6.27 -8.77 9.72
N GLY A 59 7.14 -8.38 8.77
CA GLY A 59 7.95 -9.29 7.98
C GLY A 59 9.28 -9.70 8.63
N CYS A 60 10.01 -8.75 9.25
CA CYS A 60 11.35 -9.02 9.78
C CYS A 60 11.55 -8.68 11.26
N GLY A 61 10.52 -8.20 11.96
CA GLY A 61 10.57 -7.85 13.38
C GLY A 61 11.36 -6.57 13.72
N ARG A 62 12.04 -5.94 12.75
CA ARG A 62 12.84 -4.74 12.99
C ARG A 62 11.97 -3.53 13.30
N TYR A 63 12.44 -2.68 14.20
CA TYR A 63 11.81 -1.39 14.51
C TYR A 63 12.32 -0.31 13.56
N GLN A 64 11.57 -0.08 12.49
CA GLN A 64 11.84 0.92 11.45
C GLN A 64 10.57 1.68 11.10
N TRP A 65 10.68 2.67 10.21
CA TRP A 65 9.50 3.29 9.63
C TRP A 65 8.70 2.26 8.82
N LEU A 66 7.40 2.18 9.09
CA LEU A 66 6.52 1.14 8.55
C LEU A 66 5.56 1.72 7.51
N SER A 67 5.43 0.99 6.41
CA SER A 67 4.43 1.22 5.38
C SER A 67 3.26 0.27 5.53
N ARG A 68 2.06 0.78 5.21
CA ARG A 68 0.82 0.01 5.17
C ARG A 68 0.71 -0.68 3.82
N SER A 69 1.09 -1.94 3.76
CA SER A 69 1.23 -2.71 2.52
C SER A 69 0.03 -3.62 2.31
N HIS A 70 -0.57 -3.56 1.12
CA HIS A 70 -1.65 -4.47 0.75
C HIS A 70 -1.09 -5.84 0.36
N LEU A 71 -1.64 -6.91 0.93
CA LEU A 71 -1.24 -8.29 0.62
C LEU A 71 -1.81 -8.76 -0.71
N LEU A 72 -3.10 -8.53 -0.93
CA LEU A 72 -3.78 -8.78 -2.19
C LEU A 72 -3.95 -7.44 -2.91
N ALA A 73 -2.99 -7.12 -3.76
CA ALA A 73 -3.08 -5.97 -4.65
C ALA A 73 -4.08 -6.28 -5.78
N LYS A 74 -5.37 -5.98 -5.56
CA LYS A 74 -6.25 -5.74 -6.71
C LYS A 74 -5.80 -4.43 -7.34
N SER A 75 -5.54 -4.45 -8.65
CA SER A 75 -5.26 -3.24 -9.42
C SER A 75 -6.30 -2.17 -9.06
N ARG A 76 -5.89 -1.20 -8.23
CA ARG A 76 -6.68 -0.07 -7.72
C ARG A 76 -7.66 -0.44 -6.57
N GLY A 77 -7.22 -0.34 -5.31
CA GLY A 77 -8.11 -0.26 -4.14
C GLY A 77 -8.62 -1.58 -3.55
N GLY A 78 -7.69 -2.47 -3.17
CA GLY A 78 -8.02 -3.71 -2.47
C GLY A 78 -8.77 -3.51 -1.13
N ARG A 79 -9.33 -4.60 -0.59
CA ARG A 79 -9.91 -4.59 0.77
C ARG A 79 -8.83 -4.17 1.77
N VAL A 80 -9.20 -3.45 2.84
CA VAL A 80 -8.28 -3.08 3.92
C VAL A 80 -8.36 -4.10 5.06
N LEU A 81 -9.58 -4.47 5.46
CA LEU A 81 -9.80 -5.48 6.48
C LEU A 81 -9.13 -6.80 6.07
N ASN A 82 -8.35 -7.38 6.99
CA ASN A 82 -7.58 -8.62 6.83
C ASN A 82 -6.56 -8.61 5.69
N ASN A 83 -6.14 -7.44 5.19
CA ASN A 83 -5.31 -7.36 3.97
C ASN A 83 -4.16 -6.36 4.08
N ILE A 84 -3.95 -5.73 5.23
CA ILE A 84 -2.82 -4.80 5.45
C ILE A 84 -1.80 -5.42 6.39
N ALA A 85 -0.55 -5.49 5.96
CA ALA A 85 0.61 -5.70 6.81
C ALA A 85 1.40 -4.38 6.99
N LEU A 86 2.14 -4.28 8.08
CA LEU A 86 3.02 -3.15 8.40
C LEU A 86 4.47 -3.55 8.13
N LEU A 87 5.01 -3.12 7.00
CA LEU A 87 6.32 -3.56 6.51
C LEU A 87 7.32 -2.41 6.46
N CYS A 88 8.57 -2.68 6.82
CA CYS A 88 9.62 -1.68 6.72
C CYS A 88 9.99 -1.41 5.25
N GLU A 89 10.24 -0.15 4.95
CA GLU A 89 10.76 0.29 3.65
C GLU A 89 12.25 -0.02 3.50
N ASP A 90 12.74 0.10 2.26
CA ASP A 90 14.18 0.11 2.02
C ASP A 90 14.85 1.26 2.78
N THR A 91 16.04 0.97 3.29
CA THR A 91 16.96 1.97 3.84
C THR A 91 18.28 1.87 3.08
N ILE A 92 19.13 2.89 3.20
CA ILE A 92 20.45 2.92 2.54
C ILE A 92 21.28 1.67 2.88
N THR A 93 21.16 1.16 4.11
CA THR A 93 22.00 0.08 4.63
C THR A 93 21.30 -1.28 4.69
N HIS A 94 19.98 -1.32 4.54
CA HIS A 94 19.23 -2.57 4.67
C HIS A 94 18.03 -2.62 3.72
N PRO A 95 17.85 -3.73 2.98
CA PRO A 95 16.65 -3.96 2.19
C PRO A 95 15.43 -4.14 3.09
N GLY A 96 14.34 -3.50 2.69
CA GLY A 96 13.05 -3.49 3.35
C GLY A 96 12.22 -4.73 3.03
N CYS A 97 11.17 -4.94 3.82
CA CYS A 97 10.21 -6.01 3.57
C CYS A 97 9.14 -5.58 2.57
N HIS A 98 8.79 -4.29 2.54
CA HIS A 98 7.74 -3.79 1.66
C HIS A 98 8.06 -4.02 0.18
N PRO A 99 9.23 -3.61 -0.37
CA PRO A 99 9.54 -3.83 -1.79
C PRO A 99 9.65 -5.31 -2.16
N ARG A 100 10.09 -6.16 -1.23
CA ARG A 100 10.18 -7.61 -1.43
C ARG A 100 8.81 -8.29 -1.46
N GLN A 101 7.87 -7.81 -0.65
CA GLN A 101 6.50 -8.31 -0.62
C GLN A 101 5.66 -7.77 -1.77
N GLU A 102 5.92 -6.54 -2.23
CA GLU A 102 5.09 -5.86 -3.22
C GLU A 102 4.82 -6.74 -4.45
N LYS A 103 3.53 -6.99 -4.74
CA LYS A 103 3.02 -7.83 -5.85
C LYS A 103 3.42 -9.33 -5.78
N ASN A 104 4.07 -9.77 -4.71
CA ASN A 104 4.60 -11.13 -4.57
C ASN A 104 4.38 -11.71 -3.15
N THR A 105 3.22 -11.44 -2.54
CA THR A 105 2.95 -11.83 -1.15
C THR A 105 3.16 -13.31 -0.89
N ASP A 106 2.59 -14.20 -1.69
CA ASP A 106 2.69 -15.65 -1.45
C ASP A 106 4.14 -16.12 -1.54
N ARG A 107 4.89 -15.62 -2.52
CA ARG A 107 6.33 -15.89 -2.65
C ARG A 107 7.12 -15.34 -1.47
N TYR A 108 6.78 -14.16 -0.96
CA TYR A 108 7.42 -13.61 0.24
C TYR A 108 7.19 -14.53 1.45
N ILE A 109 5.95 -14.99 1.64
CA ILE A 109 5.59 -15.91 2.74
C ILE A 109 6.36 -17.22 2.59
N GLU A 110 6.39 -17.81 1.39
CA GLU A 110 7.14 -19.03 1.10
C GLU A 110 8.63 -18.89 1.41
N GLN A 111 9.24 -17.76 1.05
CA GLN A 111 10.68 -17.53 1.27
C GLN A 111 11.04 -17.22 2.72
N THR A 112 10.13 -16.62 3.49
CA THR A 112 10.42 -16.12 4.83
C THR A 112 9.82 -16.96 5.95
N GLY A 113 8.84 -17.80 5.65
CA GLY A 113 8.03 -18.53 6.63
C GLY A 113 7.08 -17.64 7.44
N VAL A 114 6.97 -16.35 7.13
CA VAL A 114 6.16 -15.40 7.89
C VAL A 114 4.76 -15.32 7.30
N ASP A 115 3.73 -15.75 8.05
CA ASP A 115 2.32 -15.63 7.64
C ASP A 115 1.83 -14.17 7.74
N LEU A 116 2.01 -13.40 6.66
CA LEU A 116 1.53 -12.02 6.57
C LEU A 116 -0.01 -11.92 6.63
N TYR A 117 -0.74 -12.93 6.17
CA TYR A 117 -2.20 -12.93 6.26
C TYR A 117 -2.67 -13.03 7.72
N ALA A 118 -1.98 -13.80 8.55
CA ALA A 118 -2.23 -13.82 10.00
C ALA A 118 -1.95 -12.46 10.64
N LYS A 119 -0.86 -11.79 10.27
CA LYS A 119 -0.55 -10.43 10.74
C LYS A 119 -1.67 -9.45 10.39
N ALA A 120 -2.14 -9.48 9.15
CA ALA A 120 -3.22 -8.61 8.70
C ALA A 120 -4.55 -8.88 9.44
N ARG A 121 -4.90 -10.14 9.70
CA ARG A 121 -6.06 -10.51 10.53
C ARG A 121 -5.91 -10.00 11.97
N GLY A 122 -4.71 -10.09 12.53
CA GLY A 122 -4.38 -9.56 13.86
C GLY A 122 -4.61 -8.05 13.96
N HIS A 123 -4.19 -7.29 12.94
CA HIS A 123 -4.45 -5.85 12.88
C HIS A 123 -5.94 -5.51 12.81
N THR A 124 -6.71 -6.25 12.02
CA THR A 124 -8.17 -6.07 11.98
C THR A 124 -8.81 -6.43 13.32
N ALA A 125 -8.44 -7.54 13.94
CA ALA A 125 -8.98 -7.93 15.25
C ALA A 125 -8.68 -6.89 16.32
N ARG A 126 -7.44 -6.36 16.35
CA ARG A 126 -7.03 -5.29 17.25
C ARG A 126 -7.84 -4.02 17.01
N TRP A 127 -7.98 -3.58 15.76
CA TRP A 127 -8.79 -2.42 15.40
C TRP A 127 -10.24 -2.56 15.87
N ARG A 128 -10.86 -3.73 15.65
CA ARG A 128 -12.23 -4.01 16.10
C ARG A 128 -12.35 -3.90 17.63
N LYS A 129 -11.40 -4.51 18.35
CA LYS A 129 -11.36 -4.46 19.82
C LYS A 129 -11.22 -3.03 20.36
N GLU A 130 -10.36 -2.22 19.75
CA GLU A 130 -10.09 -0.84 20.22
C GLU A 130 -11.18 0.16 19.83
N THR A 131 -11.90 -0.09 18.73
CA THR A 131 -12.86 0.89 18.19
C THR A 131 -14.33 0.49 18.35
N GLY A 132 -14.63 -0.75 18.71
CA GLY A 132 -16.00 -1.26 18.80
C GLY A 132 -16.71 -1.40 17.45
N ARG A 133 -15.98 -1.27 16.34
CA ARG A 133 -16.51 -1.40 14.96
C ARG A 133 -16.27 -2.84 14.48
N GLY A 134 -17.18 -3.46 13.73
CA GLY A 134 -17.05 -4.89 13.41
C GLY A 134 -18.00 -5.40 12.35
#